data_AF-A0A3N5UQ81-F1
#
_entry.id   AF-A0A3N5UQ81-F1
#
_cell.length_a   1.000
_cell.length_b   1.000
_cell.length_c   1.000
_cell.angle_alpha   90.00
_cell.angle_beta   90.00
_cell.angle_gamma   90.00
#
_symmetry.space_group_name_H-M   'P 1'
#
loop_
_entity.id
_entity.type
_entity.pdbx_description
1 polymer ?
#
loop_
_entity_poly.entity_id
_entity_poly.type
_entity_poly.pdbx_seq_one_letter_code
_entity_poly.pdbx_strand_id
1 'polypeptide(L)' 'MKLGFLTAALPGNTLEQVAKWGAESGFQAIEMACWPLEKAARRYAGVTHIDVNALDKT' A
#
# COMPACT_ATOMS: atom_id res chain seq x y z
N MET A 1 -20.24 7.91 -3.96
CA MET A 1 -19.24 6.86 -3.63
C MET A 1 -17.85 7.40 -3.92
N LYS A 2 -16.83 7.04 -3.12
CA LYS A 2 -15.44 7.46 -3.36
C LYS A 2 -14.73 6.38 -4.18
N LEU A 3 -14.12 6.76 -5.30
CA LEU A 3 -13.26 5.85 -6.07
C LEU A 3 -11.87 5.79 -5.43
N GLY A 4 -11.30 4.61 -5.29
CA GLY A 4 -9.97 4.39 -4.74
C GLY A 4 -9.17 3.35 -5.50
N PHE A 5 -7.97 3.07 -5.00
CA PHE A 5 -7.05 2.08 -5.57
C PHE A 5 -6.30 1.32 -4.48
N LEU A 6 -5.87 0.11 -4.81
CA LEU A 6 -5.02 -0.72 -3.96
C LEU A 6 -3.55 -0.33 -4.14
N THR A 7 -2.85 -0.01 -3.06
CA THR A 7 -1.46 0.48 -3.13
C THR A 7 -0.47 -0.53 -3.70
N ALA A 8 -0.82 -1.82 -3.70
CA ALA A 8 -0.02 -2.88 -4.31
C ALA A 8 0.29 -2.65 -5.81
N ALA A 9 -0.45 -1.75 -6.49
CA ALA A 9 -0.18 -1.34 -7.87
C ALA A 9 1.07 -0.44 -8.01
N LEU A 10 1.61 0.11 -6.93
CA LEU A 10 2.75 1.03 -6.91
C LEU A 10 3.92 0.46 -6.08
N PRO A 11 4.60 -0.59 -6.58
CA PRO A 11 5.75 -1.18 -5.90
C PRO A 11 6.90 -0.19 -5.76
N GLY A 12 7.55 -0.16 -4.60
CA GLY A 12 8.75 0.66 -4.35
C GLY A 12 8.46 2.10 -3.91
N ASN A 13 7.23 2.59 -4.04
CA ASN A 13 6.82 3.87 -3.48
C ASN A 13 6.69 3.79 -1.95
N THR A 14 7.02 4.87 -1.24
CA THR A 14 6.67 5.05 0.18
C THR A 14 5.17 5.33 0.34
N LEU A 15 4.66 5.24 1.57
CA LEU A 15 3.25 5.55 1.88
C LEU A 15 2.87 6.97 1.43
N GLU A 16 3.74 7.96 1.71
CA GLU A 16 3.54 9.36 1.35
C GLU A 16 3.52 9.54 -0.17
N GLN A 17 4.40 8.84 -0.88
CA GLN A 17 4.44 8.89 -2.34
C GLN A 17 3.19 8.30 -2.97
N VAL A 18 2.67 7.20 -2.41
CA VAL A 18 1.39 6.61 -2.87
C VAL A 18 0.22 7.54 -2.58
N ALA A 19 0.18 8.15 -1.39
CA ALA A 19 -0.87 9.10 -1.03
C ALA A 19 -0.87 10.33 -1.95
N LYS A 20 0.32 10.88 -2.21
CA LYS A 20 0.50 12.01 -3.14
C LYS A 20 0.03 11.64 -4.55
N TRP A 21 0.49 10.51 -5.08
CA TRP A 21 0.08 10.05 -6.42
C TRP A 21 -1.42 9.81 -6.51
N GLY A 22 -2.03 9.23 -5.49
CA GLY A 22 -3.47 8.98 -5.43
C GLY A 22 -4.29 10.26 -5.54
N ALA A 23 -3.90 11.29 -4.79
CA ALA A 23 -4.53 12.60 -4.83
C ALA A 23 -4.33 13.30 -6.19
N GLU A 24 -3.11 13.29 -6.74
CA GLU A 24 -2.78 13.85 -8.06
C GLU A 24 -3.53 13.13 -9.20
N SER A 25 -3.82 11.84 -9.03
CA SER A 25 -4.57 11.02 -9.99
C SER A 25 -6.10 11.14 -9.84
N GLY A 26 -6.59 11.92 -8.87
CA GLY A 26 -8.02 12.15 -8.65
C GLY A 26 -8.74 11.07 -7.85
N PHE A 27 -8.03 10.12 -7.24
CA PHE A 27 -8.62 9.16 -6.31
C PHE A 27 -8.97 9.80 -4.98
N GLN A 28 -10.05 9.33 -4.36
CA GLN A 28 -10.58 9.88 -3.12
C GLN A 28 -10.44 8.91 -1.93
N ALA A 29 -9.90 7.72 -2.18
CA ALA A 29 -9.67 6.68 -1.19
C ALA A 29 -8.47 5.81 -1.58
N ILE A 30 -7.87 5.15 -0.60
CA ILE A 30 -6.74 4.24 -0.77
C ILE A 30 -7.03 2.96 0.01
N GLU A 31 -6.78 1.82 -0.62
CA GLU A 31 -6.77 0.50 0.03
C GLU A 31 -5.31 0.10 0.26
N MET A 32 -4.94 -0.13 1.52
CA MET A 32 -3.54 -0.26 1.90
C MET A 32 -3.00 -1.70 1.79
N ALA A 33 -1.82 -1.82 1.18
CA ALA A 33 -0.97 -3.00 1.31
C ALA A 33 -0.31 -3.06 2.70
N CYS A 34 -1.07 -3.56 3.67
CA CYS A 34 -0.69 -3.68 5.08
C CYS A 34 -0.60 -5.16 5.49
N TRP A 35 0.54 -5.78 5.23
CA TRP A 35 0.78 -7.21 5.48
C TRP A 35 2.29 -7.50 5.61
N PRO A 36 2.70 -8.72 6.02
CA PRO A 36 4.12 -9.07 6.10
C PRO A 36 4.81 -8.94 4.74
N LEU A 37 6.03 -8.41 4.72
CA LEU A 37 6.85 -8.39 3.51
C LEU A 37 7.34 -9.81 3.18
N GLU A 38 6.89 -10.37 2.05
CA GLU A 38 7.23 -11.73 1.64
C GLU A 38 7.58 -11.81 0.14
N LYS A 39 8.53 -12.68 -0.23
CA LYS A 39 8.86 -12.90 -1.64
C LYS A 39 7.95 -13.97 -2.24
N ALA A 40 7.09 -13.58 -3.19
CA ALA A 40 6.37 -14.45 -4.12
C ALA A 40 5.53 -15.61 -3.51
N ALA A 41 5.24 -15.58 -2.21
CA ALA A 41 4.42 -16.59 -1.54
C ALA A 41 2.93 -16.51 -1.94
N ARG A 42 2.46 -15.32 -2.34
CA ARG A 42 1.11 -15.05 -2.84
C ARG A 42 1.09 -13.84 -3.77
N ARG A 43 -0.03 -13.64 -4.47
CA ARG A 43 -0.26 -12.46 -5.32
C ARG A 43 -0.07 -11.18 -4.50
N TYR A 44 0.74 -10.26 -5.02
CA TYR A 44 1.12 -8.98 -4.37
C TYR A 44 1.94 -9.08 -3.07
N ALA A 45 2.41 -10.28 -2.67
CA ALA A 45 3.25 -10.45 -1.47
C ALA A 45 4.51 -9.56 -1.47
N GLY A 46 5.06 -9.32 -2.65
CA GLY A 46 6.28 -8.52 -2.84
C GLY A 46 6.09 -7.00 -2.71
N VAL A 47 4.86 -6.53 -2.46
CA VAL A 47 4.58 -5.11 -2.24
C VAL A 47 3.93 -4.94 -0.88
N THR A 48 4.61 -4.27 0.04
CA THR A 48 4.04 -3.87 1.33
C THR A 48 4.42 -2.42 1.61
N HIS A 49 3.43 -1.59 1.93
CA HIS A 49 3.63 -0.20 2.31
C HIS A 49 3.62 -0.04 3.83
N ILE A 50 2.94 -0.94 4.54
CA ILE A 50 2.98 -1.06 5.99
C ILE A 50 3.31 -2.52 6.31
N ASP A 51 4.53 -2.77 6.79
CA ASP A 51 4.92 -4.11 7.23
C ASP A 51 4.39 -4.35 8.65
N VAL A 52 3.42 -5.25 8.77
CA VAL A 52 2.81 -5.58 10.07
C VAL A 52 3.77 -6.26 11.03
N ASN A 53 4.86 -6.85 10.53
CA ASN A 53 5.90 -7.44 11.40
C ASN A 53 6.75 -6.38 12.10
N ALA A 54 6.74 -5.15 11.60
CA ALA A 54 7.47 -4.02 12.18
C ALA A 54 6.60 -3.16 13.12
N LEU A 55 5.32 -3.48 13.30
CA LEU A 55 4.43 -2.75 14.20
C LEU A 55 4.69 -3.12 15.67
N ASP A 56 4.76 -2.11 16.52
CA ASP A 56 4.82 -2.28 17.97
C ASP A 56 3.40 -2.42 18.57
N LYS A 57 3.32 -3.15 19.69
CA LYS A 57 2.11 -3.23 20.50
C LYS A 57 2.22 -2.12 21.55
N THR A 58 1.84 -0.90 21.18
CA THR A 58 1.69 0.17 22.18
C THR A 58 0.41 -0.05 22.96
#